data_AF-A0A431MVK7-F1
#
_entry.id   AF-A0A431MVK7-F1
#
_cell.length_a   1.000
_cell.length_b   1.000
_cell.length_c   1.000
_cell.angle_alpha   90.00
_cell.angle_beta   90.00
_cell.angle_gamma   90.00
#
_symmetry.space_group_name_H-M   'P 1'
#
loop_
_entity.id
_entity.type
_entity.pdbx_description
1 polymer ?
#
loop_
_entity_poly.entity_id
_entity_poly.type
_entity_poly.pdbx_seq_one_letter_code
_entity_poly.pdbx_strand_id
1 'polypeptide(L)'
;MFRFFATVLALTLELAATSSSRANDTAAETALGGLALKQSDSISMDSEDLYISPERVRVKYRFTNITDEVVETVVAFPLPDIPPYSEENKTYWANPVDLKFRTTIDRKPVSFDIVQQAIFKGKDVTARLQTLKVRLNYRDPAF
;
A
#
# COMPACT_ATOMS: atom_id res chain seq x y z
N MET A 1 43.98 -15.21 -38.20
CA MET A 1 43.42 -13.91 -37.81
C MET A 1 41.87 -13.88 -37.78
N PHE A 2 41.20 -15.03 -37.55
CA PHE A 2 39.72 -15.14 -37.59
C PHE A 2 39.10 -15.67 -36.30
N ARG A 3 39.91 -15.98 -35.28
CA ARG A 3 39.44 -16.56 -34.00
C ARG A 3 39.33 -15.54 -32.85
N PHE A 4 39.82 -14.31 -33.04
CA PHE A 4 39.66 -13.22 -32.06
C PHE A 4 38.41 -12.37 -32.30
N PHE A 5 37.93 -12.26 -33.54
CA PHE A 5 36.69 -11.54 -33.85
C PHE A 5 35.44 -12.28 -33.36
N ALA A 6 35.47 -13.62 -33.36
CA ALA A 6 34.34 -14.43 -32.93
C ALA A 6 34.09 -14.34 -31.41
N THR A 7 35.15 -14.20 -30.60
CA THR A 7 35.03 -14.10 -29.13
C THR A 7 34.54 -12.73 -28.67
N VAL A 8 34.94 -11.66 -29.37
CA VAL A 8 34.46 -10.29 -29.06
C VAL A 8 33.00 -10.13 -29.45
N LEU A 9 32.57 -10.74 -30.58
CA LEU A 9 31.18 -10.67 -31.02
C LEU A 9 30.22 -11.50 -30.13
N ALA A 10 30.71 -12.59 -29.54
CA ALA A 10 29.92 -13.36 -28.58
C ALA A 10 29.70 -12.61 -27.26
N LEU A 11 30.72 -11.88 -26.79
CA LEU A 11 30.63 -11.11 -25.54
C LEU A 11 29.75 -9.85 -25.66
N THR A 12 29.68 -9.25 -26.85
CA THR A 12 28.82 -8.06 -27.08
C THR A 12 27.34 -8.43 -27.23
N LEU A 13 27.02 -9.66 -27.63
CA LEU A 13 25.63 -10.11 -27.78
C LEU A 13 24.99 -10.55 -26.46
N GLU A 14 25.78 -10.99 -25.47
CA GLU A 14 25.28 -11.31 -24.12
C GLU A 14 24.88 -10.06 -23.33
N LEU A 15 25.47 -8.90 -23.61
CA LEU A 15 25.12 -7.63 -22.95
C LEU A 15 23.81 -7.01 -23.46
N ALA A 16 23.33 -7.42 -24.63
CA ALA A 16 22.10 -6.88 -25.24
C ALA A 16 20.83 -7.62 -24.78
N ALA A 17 20.96 -8.71 -24.03
CA ALA A 17 19.85 -9.53 -23.54
C ALA A 17 19.42 -9.16 -22.10
N THR A 18 19.75 -7.95 -21.62
CA THR A 18 19.05 -7.40 -20.45
C THR A 18 17.65 -7.00 -20.91
N SER A 19 16.76 -7.98 -21.02
CA SER A 19 15.34 -7.71 -20.98
C SER A 19 15.12 -6.88 -19.73
N SER A 20 14.75 -5.61 -19.91
CA SER A 20 14.13 -4.86 -18.82
C SER A 20 12.97 -5.74 -18.38
N SER A 21 13.12 -6.42 -17.24
CA SER A 21 11.97 -6.94 -16.55
C SER A 21 11.16 -5.69 -16.29
N ARG A 22 10.06 -5.54 -17.04
CA ARG A 22 8.95 -4.72 -16.60
C ARG A 22 8.54 -5.40 -15.30
N ALA A 23 9.11 -4.92 -14.19
CA ALA A 23 8.63 -5.28 -12.88
C ALA A 23 7.13 -5.08 -12.97
N ASN A 24 6.41 -6.18 -12.82
CA ASN A 24 4.97 -6.15 -12.86
C ASN A 24 4.55 -5.57 -11.52
N ASP A 25 4.78 -4.27 -11.33
CA ASP A 25 4.46 -3.52 -10.12
C ASP A 25 2.93 -3.33 -9.98
N THR A 26 2.16 -4.09 -10.74
CA THR A 26 0.71 -4.18 -10.64
C THR A 26 0.33 -5.64 -10.39
N ALA A 27 0.37 -6.02 -9.12
CA ALA A 27 -0.51 -7.06 -8.61
C ALA A 27 -1.77 -6.36 -8.10
N ALA A 28 -2.89 -6.57 -8.77
CA ALA A 28 -4.21 -6.26 -8.21
C ALA A 28 -4.47 -7.27 -7.09
N GLU A 29 -4.00 -6.98 -5.89
CA GLU A 29 -4.35 -7.76 -4.71
C GLU A 29 -5.75 -7.32 -4.27
N THR A 30 -6.67 -8.28 -4.26
CA THR A 30 -7.97 -8.06 -3.64
C THR A 30 -7.75 -7.92 -2.14
N ALA A 31 -7.72 -6.67 -1.67
CA ALA A 31 -8.07 -6.25 -0.32
C ALA A 31 -7.29 -6.89 0.86
N LEU A 32 -5.98 -7.08 0.73
CA LEU A 32 -5.10 -7.40 1.86
C LEU A 32 -4.05 -6.30 2.12
N GLY A 33 -4.50 -5.04 2.19
CA GLY A 33 -3.77 -3.99 2.92
C GLY A 33 -2.38 -3.60 2.41
N GLY A 34 -2.07 -3.79 1.12
CA GLY A 34 -0.86 -3.24 0.50
C GLY A 34 -0.95 -1.70 0.36
N LEU A 35 0.15 -0.99 0.61
CA LEU A 35 0.20 0.48 0.51
C LEU A 35 -0.15 0.95 -0.91
N ALA A 36 -1.24 1.72 -1.07
CA ALA A 36 -1.52 2.40 -2.33
C ALA A 36 -0.64 3.66 -2.43
N LEU A 37 0.65 3.48 -2.76
CA LEU A 37 1.50 4.62 -3.09
C LEU A 37 1.04 5.21 -4.43
N LYS A 38 0.74 6.51 -4.43
CA LYS A 38 0.92 7.26 -5.66
C LYS A 38 2.40 7.20 -6.02
N GLN A 39 2.69 6.83 -7.26
CA GLN A 39 4.04 6.92 -7.81
C GLN A 39 4.63 8.30 -7.49
N SER A 40 5.82 8.30 -6.87
CA SER A 40 6.51 9.50 -6.44
C SER A 40 7.84 9.59 -7.18
N ASP A 41 8.14 10.74 -7.76
CA ASP A 41 9.42 11.00 -8.42
C ASP A 41 10.54 11.35 -7.43
N SER A 42 10.20 11.53 -6.14
CA SER A 42 11.12 11.97 -5.10
C SER A 42 11.35 10.95 -3.98
N ILE A 43 10.46 9.96 -3.84
CA ILE A 43 10.55 8.90 -2.82
C ILE A 43 10.49 7.53 -3.49
N SER A 44 11.51 6.71 -3.25
CA SER A 44 11.51 5.28 -3.56
C SER A 44 10.93 4.47 -2.39
N MET A 45 10.09 3.48 -2.69
CA MET A 45 9.72 2.43 -1.74
C MET A 45 10.63 1.23 -1.97
N ASP A 46 11.61 1.03 -1.09
CA ASP A 46 12.67 0.04 -1.31
C ASP A 46 12.27 -1.37 -0.86
N SER A 47 11.41 -1.47 0.17
CA SER A 47 10.96 -2.78 0.67
C SER A 47 9.67 -2.68 1.47
N GLU A 48 8.87 -3.74 1.39
CA GLU A 48 7.76 -4.05 2.28
C GLU A 48 7.98 -5.42 2.94
N ASP A 49 7.83 -5.48 4.27
CA ASP A 49 7.78 -6.72 5.07
C ASP A 49 6.44 -6.79 5.81
N LEU A 50 5.46 -7.43 5.17
CA LEU A 50 4.13 -7.71 5.71
C LEU A 50 4.11 -9.09 6.39
N TYR A 51 3.75 -9.08 7.66
CA TYR A 51 3.55 -10.25 8.50
C TYR A 51 2.09 -10.31 8.97
N ILE A 52 1.44 -11.45 8.74
CA ILE A 52 0.06 -11.71 9.13
C ILE A 52 0.00 -13.01 9.93
N SER A 53 -0.57 -12.96 11.12
CA SER A 53 -0.94 -14.12 11.94
C SER A 53 -2.30 -13.89 12.59
N PRO A 54 -2.94 -14.93 13.16
CA PRO A 54 -4.17 -14.78 13.93
C PRO A 54 -4.07 -13.77 15.08
N GLU A 55 -2.88 -13.60 15.65
CA GLU A 55 -2.64 -12.73 16.81
C GLU A 55 -2.15 -11.33 16.44
N ARG A 56 -1.51 -11.16 15.27
CA ARG A 56 -0.90 -9.88 14.90
C ARG A 56 -0.74 -9.71 13.40
N VAL A 57 -1.09 -8.52 12.94
CA VAL A 57 -0.63 -7.95 11.67
C VAL A 57 0.48 -6.94 11.95
N ARG A 58 1.58 -7.01 11.20
CA ARG A 58 2.69 -6.06 11.24
C ARG A 58 3.16 -5.80 9.82
N VAL A 59 3.33 -4.53 9.47
CA VAL A 59 3.99 -4.15 8.23
C VAL A 59 5.18 -3.24 8.51
N LYS A 60 6.28 -3.43 7.78
CA LYS A 60 7.45 -2.54 7.80
C LYS A 60 7.75 -2.08 6.38
N TYR A 61 7.85 -0.77 6.22
CA TYR A 61 8.26 -0.15 4.97
C TYR A 61 9.65 0.45 5.11
N ARG A 62 10.40 0.45 4.00
CA ARG A 62 11.61 1.25 3.84
C ARG A 62 11.38 2.22 2.69
N PHE A 63 11.59 3.49 2.96
CA PHE A 63 11.54 4.54 1.97
C PHE A 63 12.89 5.24 1.87
N THR A 64 13.26 5.64 0.66
CA THR A 64 14.43 6.49 0.41
C THR A 64 13.99 7.76 -0.29
N ASN A 65 14.35 8.91 0.26
CA ASN A 65 14.34 10.16 -0.48
C ASN A 65 15.49 10.13 -1.49
N ILE A 66 15.17 10.17 -2.77
CA ILE A 66 16.13 10.08 -3.87
C ILE A 66 16.53 11.46 -4.42
N THR A 67 16.16 12.52 -3.71
CA THR A 67 16.48 13.91 -4.04
C THR A 67 17.34 14.55 -2.95
N ASP A 68 17.97 15.68 -3.27
CA ASP A 68 18.75 16.47 -2.31
C ASP A 68 17.88 17.45 -1.50
N GLU A 69 16.57 17.47 -1.74
CA GLU A 69 15.63 18.40 -1.12
C GLU A 69 14.81 17.73 -0.02
N VAL A 70 14.28 18.54 0.90
CA VAL A 70 13.33 18.05 1.91
C VAL A 70 12.01 17.68 1.24
N VAL A 71 11.54 16.45 1.46
CA VAL A 71 10.27 15.93 0.93
C VAL A 71 9.32 15.61 2.07
N GLU A 72 8.15 16.25 2.04
CA GLU A 72 7.02 15.89 2.89
C GLU A 72 6.07 14.98 2.10
N THR A 73 5.67 13.86 2.70
CA THR A 73 4.78 12.89 2.05
C THR A 73 3.87 12.20 3.05
N VAL A 74 2.72 11.74 2.56
CA VAL A 74 1.73 10.98 3.33
C VAL A 74 1.88 9.50 3.02
N VAL A 75 1.98 8.68 4.07
CA VAL A 75 1.98 7.22 3.98
C VAL A 75 0.65 6.72 4.54
N ALA A 76 -0.13 6.01 3.73
CA ALA A 76 -1.46 5.53 4.10
C ALA A 76 -1.56 4.01 4.00
N PHE A 77 -1.85 3.34 5.11
CA PHE A 77 -2.09 1.89 5.15
C PHE A 77 -3.59 1.61 4.94
N PRO A 78 -4.00 1.00 3.81
CA PRO A 78 -5.40 0.69 3.58
C PRO A 78 -5.82 -0.50 4.44
N LEU A 79 -7.01 -0.39 5.03
CA LEU A 79 -7.68 -1.52 5.63
C LEU A 79 -8.53 -2.22 4.55
N PRO A 80 -8.83 -3.52 4.72
CA PRO A 80 -9.80 -4.20 3.85
C PRO A 80 -11.16 -3.49 3.87
N ASP A 81 -12.11 -3.89 3.02
CA ASP A 81 -13.46 -3.32 3.11
C ASP A 81 -14.21 -3.86 4.34
N ILE A 82 -15.05 -3.02 4.97
CA ILE A 82 -16.00 -3.47 5.99
C ILE A 82 -17.18 -4.10 5.24
N PRO A 83 -17.39 -5.44 5.31
CA PRO A 83 -18.52 -6.03 4.63
C PRO A 83 -19.84 -5.66 5.31
N PRO A 84 -20.96 -5.72 4.56
CA PRO A 84 -22.28 -5.52 5.14
C PRO A 84 -22.54 -6.53 6.26
N TYR A 85 -23.19 -6.08 7.32
CA TYR A 85 -23.56 -6.95 8.43
C TYR A 85 -24.46 -8.09 7.95
N SER A 86 -24.10 -9.32 8.27
CA SER A 86 -24.97 -10.49 8.18
C SER A 86 -24.56 -11.48 9.29
N GLU A 87 -25.48 -12.36 9.70
CA GLU A 87 -25.16 -13.36 10.72
C GLU A 87 -24.04 -14.33 10.27
N GLU A 88 -23.92 -14.51 8.95
CA GLU A 88 -22.90 -15.33 8.30
C GLU A 88 -21.55 -14.61 8.15
N ASN A 89 -21.54 -13.28 7.96
CA ASN A 89 -20.31 -12.48 7.84
C ASN A 89 -20.00 -11.70 9.12
N LYS A 90 -19.53 -12.43 10.14
CA LYS A 90 -18.91 -11.81 11.33
C LYS A 90 -17.48 -11.42 11.01
N THR A 91 -17.27 -10.20 10.52
CA THR A 91 -15.91 -9.68 10.36
C THR A 91 -15.26 -9.43 11.72
N TYR A 92 -14.00 -9.86 11.85
CA TYR A 92 -13.16 -9.67 13.03
C TYR A 92 -12.83 -8.20 13.34
N TRP A 93 -13.07 -7.30 12.38
CA TRP A 93 -12.89 -5.87 12.51
C TRP A 93 -14.06 -5.15 11.82
N ALA A 94 -14.59 -4.12 12.47
CA ALA A 94 -15.70 -3.33 11.92
C ALA A 94 -15.64 -1.88 12.38
N ASN A 95 -14.89 -1.58 13.44
CA ASN A 95 -14.50 -0.24 13.78
C ASN A 95 -12.96 -0.14 13.76
N PRO A 96 -12.36 0.82 13.03
CA PRO A 96 -10.92 1.04 13.02
C PRO A 96 -10.30 1.22 14.41
N VAL A 97 -11.05 1.77 15.37
CA VAL A 97 -10.60 1.95 16.76
C VAL A 97 -10.27 0.62 17.44
N ASP A 98 -10.99 -0.45 17.08
CA ASP A 98 -10.78 -1.78 17.68
C ASP A 98 -9.45 -2.42 17.27
N LEU A 99 -8.84 -1.94 16.17
CA LEU A 99 -7.58 -2.48 15.65
C LEU A 99 -6.37 -2.14 16.53
N LYS A 100 -6.50 -1.17 17.44
CA LYS A 100 -5.41 -0.72 18.34
C LYS A 100 -4.10 -0.46 17.58
N PHE A 101 -4.24 0.13 16.39
CA PHE A 101 -3.14 0.36 15.46
C PHE A 101 -2.06 1.23 16.12
N ARG A 102 -0.78 0.95 15.81
CA ARG A 102 0.36 1.70 16.32
C ARG A 102 1.37 1.88 15.20
N THR A 103 1.88 3.10 15.07
CA THR A 103 2.82 3.47 14.01
C THR A 103 4.10 4.00 14.63
N THR A 104 5.23 3.66 14.01
CA THR A 104 6.54 4.20 14.36
C THR A 104 7.33 4.55 13.12
N ILE A 105 8.06 5.66 13.15
CA ILE A 105 9.07 6.03 12.14
C ILE A 105 10.42 6.01 12.84
N ASP A 106 11.37 5.25 12.29
CA ASP A 106 12.70 5.06 12.91
C ASP A 106 12.63 4.69 14.39
N ARG A 107 11.68 3.81 14.74
CA ARG A 107 11.36 3.34 16.11
C ARG A 107 10.76 4.40 17.05
N LYS A 108 10.51 5.62 16.58
CA LYS A 108 9.82 6.66 17.35
C LYS A 108 8.31 6.58 17.09
N PRO A 109 7.46 6.56 18.13
CA PRO A 109 6.01 6.62 17.94
C PRO A 109 5.59 7.87 17.18
N VAL A 110 4.62 7.73 16.29
CA VAL A 110 3.98 8.83 15.58
C VAL A 110 2.47 8.69 15.64
N SER A 111 1.76 9.80 15.69
CA SER A 111 0.30 9.81 15.54
C SER A 111 -0.09 9.46 14.11
N PHE A 112 -1.29 8.95 13.93
CA PHE A 112 -1.91 8.71 12.63
C PHE A 112 -3.38 9.13 12.70
N ASP A 113 -3.93 9.46 11.54
CA ASP A 113 -5.35 9.73 11.39
C ASP A 113 -6.05 8.53 10.74
N ILE A 114 -7.32 8.34 11.09
CA ILE A 114 -8.18 7.34 10.47
C ILE A 114 -9.05 8.04 9.44
N VAL A 115 -8.91 7.64 8.18
CA VAL A 115 -9.75 8.12 7.08
C VAL A 115 -10.75 7.05 6.71
N GLN A 116 -12.04 7.34 6.86
CA GLN A 116 -13.12 6.47 6.41
C GLN A 116 -13.61 6.95 5.05
N GLN A 117 -13.79 6.01 4.12
CA GLN A 117 -14.33 6.29 2.79
C GLN A 117 -15.49 5.34 2.49
N ALA A 118 -16.46 5.83 1.72
CA ALA A 118 -17.53 5.04 1.15
C ALA A 118 -17.36 4.97 -0.37
N ILE A 119 -17.08 3.77 -0.89
CA ILE A 119 -16.91 3.53 -2.31
C ILE A 119 -18.14 2.79 -2.85
N PHE A 120 -18.82 3.38 -3.83
CA PHE A 120 -19.96 2.75 -4.51
C PHE A 120 -19.64 2.58 -6.00
N LYS A 121 -19.55 1.31 -6.44
CA LYS A 121 -19.21 0.95 -7.83
C LYS A 121 -17.92 1.65 -8.32
N GLY A 122 -16.88 1.65 -7.48
CA GLY A 122 -15.59 2.27 -7.77
C GLY A 122 -15.56 3.80 -7.70
N LYS A 123 -16.65 4.45 -7.27
CA LYS A 123 -16.70 5.90 -7.07
C LYS A 123 -16.75 6.24 -5.58
N ASP A 124 -15.91 7.17 -5.16
CA ASP A 124 -15.99 7.75 -3.82
C ASP A 124 -17.29 8.57 -3.68
N VAL A 125 -18.15 8.16 -2.74
CA VAL A 125 -19.43 8.81 -2.41
C VAL A 125 -19.43 9.39 -0.98
N THR A 126 -18.27 9.46 -0.33
CA THR A 126 -18.10 9.86 1.08
C THR A 126 -18.74 11.21 1.36
N ALA A 127 -18.38 12.24 0.59
CA ALA A 127 -18.88 13.61 0.76
C ALA A 127 -20.42 13.70 0.60
N ARG A 128 -20.99 12.87 -0.30
CA ARG A 128 -22.44 12.81 -0.51
C ARG A 128 -23.14 12.23 0.71
N LEU A 129 -22.64 11.13 1.27
CA LEU A 129 -23.22 10.51 2.45
C LEU A 129 -23.12 11.42 3.68
N GLN A 130 -21.97 12.09 3.87
CA GLN A 130 -21.78 13.08 4.93
C GLN A 130 -22.78 14.24 4.81
N THR A 131 -23.00 14.78 3.60
CA THR A 131 -24.00 15.83 3.34
C THR A 131 -25.42 15.37 3.71
N LEU A 132 -25.74 14.11 3.43
CA LEU A 132 -27.01 13.49 3.78
C LEU A 132 -27.09 13.07 5.25
N LYS A 133 -26.04 13.31 6.05
CA LYS A 133 -25.92 12.87 7.44
C LYS A 133 -26.09 11.35 7.61
N VAL A 134 -25.69 10.59 6.59
CA VAL A 134 -25.65 9.12 6.63
C VAL A 134 -24.30 8.70 7.18
N ARG A 135 -24.31 7.78 8.14
CA ARG A 135 -23.08 7.22 8.73
C ARG A 135 -22.31 6.43 7.68
N LEU A 136 -21.00 6.67 7.59
CA LEU A 136 -20.10 5.91 6.70
C LEU A 136 -19.89 4.48 7.22
N ASN A 137 -19.88 4.33 8.55
CA ASN A 137 -19.76 3.07 9.23
C ASN A 137 -20.86 2.95 10.30
N TYR A 138 -21.66 1.89 10.22
CA TYR A 138 -22.79 1.67 11.13
C TYR A 138 -22.37 1.39 12.58
N ARG A 139 -21.11 0.95 12.81
CA ARG A 139 -20.54 0.70 14.15
C ARG A 139 -19.69 1.83 14.70
N ASP A 140 -19.61 2.96 14.01
CA ASP A 140 -18.87 4.12 14.53
C ASP A 140 -19.65 4.79 15.67
N PRO A 141 -19.07 4.91 16.89
CA PRO A 141 -19.73 5.55 18.02
C PRO A 141 -19.71 7.08 17.95
N ALA A 142 -18.91 7.69 17.07
CA ALA A 142 -18.66 9.14 17.05
C ALA A 142 -19.75 9.95 16.30
N PHE A 143 -20.95 9.40 16.11
CA PHE A 143 -22.06 10.04 15.41
C PHE A 143 -23.39 9.91 16.13
#